data_AF-Q9S3J8-F1
#
_entry.id   AF-Q9S3J8-F1
#
_cell.length_a   1.000
_cell.length_b   1.000
_cell.length_c   1.000
_cell.angle_alpha   90.00
_cell.angle_beta   90.00
_cell.angle_gamma   90.00
#
_symmetry.space_group_name_H-M   'P 1'
#
loop_
_entity.id
_entity.type
_entity.pdbx_description
1 polymer ?
#
loop_
_entity_poly.entity_id
_entity_poly.type
_entity_poly.pdbx_seq_one_letter_code
_entity_poly.pdbx_strand_id
1 'polypeptide(L)'
;QAGTNNSAQLRQGGSKLLAVVAQEGSSNRAKIDQTGDYNLAYIDQAGSANDASISQGAYGNTAMIIQKGSGNKANITQYGTQKTAIVVQRQ
;
A
#
# COMPACT_ATOMS: atom_id res chain seq x y z
N GLN A 1 -3.97 -12.82 0.36
CA GLN A 1 -4.95 -12.42 1.40
C GLN A 1 -5.28 -13.65 2.24
N ALA A 2 -5.30 -13.53 3.56
CA ALA A 2 -5.71 -14.56 4.50
C ALA A 2 -6.75 -13.99 5.48
N GLY A 3 -7.84 -14.73 5.72
CA GLY A 3 -8.99 -14.29 6.54
C GLY A 3 -10.19 -13.80 5.71
N THR A 4 -11.11 -13.02 6.31
CA THR A 4 -12.44 -12.74 5.73
C THR A 4 -12.65 -11.26 5.38
N ASN A 5 -13.35 -10.96 4.29
CA ASN A 5 -13.72 -9.59 3.87
C ASN A 5 -12.56 -8.61 3.66
N ASN A 6 -11.36 -9.11 3.35
CA ASN A 6 -10.25 -8.24 2.95
C ASN A 6 -10.43 -7.76 1.51
N SER A 7 -10.19 -6.47 1.27
CA SER A 7 -10.29 -5.85 -0.04
C SER A 7 -8.95 -5.23 -0.42
N ALA A 8 -8.47 -5.56 -1.62
CA ALA A 8 -7.27 -5.00 -2.21
C ALA A 8 -7.59 -4.46 -3.60
N GLN A 9 -7.23 -3.20 -3.86
CA GLN A 9 -7.34 -2.57 -5.16
C GLN A 9 -5.96 -2.13 -5.63
N LEU A 10 -5.59 -2.53 -6.85
CA LEU A 10 -4.34 -2.15 -7.47
C LEU A 10 -4.61 -1.53 -8.84
N ARG A 11 -4.12 -0.30 -9.05
CA ARG A 11 -4.09 0.37 -10.35
C ARG A 11 -2.64 0.69 -10.69
N GLN A 12 -2.18 0.22 -11.84
CA GLN A 12 -0.83 0.46 -12.36
C GLN A 12 -0.95 1.04 -13.77
N GLY A 13 -0.57 2.31 -13.94
CA GLY A 13 -0.57 3.02 -15.22
C GLY A 13 0.82 3.48 -15.60
N GLY A 14 1.56 2.64 -16.33
CA GLY A 14 2.93 2.91 -16.82
C GLY A 14 3.76 1.63 -16.91
N SER A 15 5.09 1.75 -16.94
CA SER A 15 6.00 0.62 -17.21
C SER A 15 6.81 0.21 -15.98
N LYS A 16 7.00 -1.10 -15.77
CA LYS A 16 7.83 -1.66 -14.68
C LYS A 16 7.37 -1.21 -13.29
N LEU A 17 6.07 -1.26 -13.06
CA LEU A 17 5.45 -0.99 -11.77
C LEU A 17 5.35 -2.31 -10.98
N LEU A 18 5.82 -2.33 -9.72
CA LEU A 18 5.62 -3.45 -8.82
C LEU A 18 4.76 -3.01 -7.64
N ALA A 19 3.71 -3.77 -7.38
CA ALA A 19 2.85 -3.57 -6.24
C ALA A 19 2.53 -4.90 -5.57
N VAL A 20 2.62 -4.91 -4.24
CA VAL A 20 2.32 -6.08 -3.42
C VAL A 20 1.39 -5.67 -2.30
N VAL A 21 0.32 -6.44 -2.12
CA VAL A 21 -0.62 -6.27 -1.00
C VAL A 21 -0.72 -7.61 -0.26
N ALA A 22 -0.27 -7.61 0.99
CA ALA A 22 -0.50 -8.67 1.97
C ALA A 22 -1.56 -8.20 2.97
N GLN A 23 -2.57 -9.02 3.18
CA GLN A 23 -3.63 -8.77 4.17
C GLN A 23 -3.89 -10.06 4.92
N GLU A 24 -3.79 -10.01 6.23
CA GLU A 24 -4.05 -11.08 7.18
C GLU A 24 -5.07 -10.59 8.22
N GLY A 25 -6.12 -11.37 8.46
CA GLY A 25 -7.20 -11.03 9.38
C GLY A 25 -8.48 -10.63 8.66
N SER A 26 -9.24 -9.65 9.16
CA SER A 26 -10.60 -9.38 8.66
C SER A 26 -10.89 -7.92 8.34
N SER A 27 -11.68 -7.68 7.29
CA SER A 27 -12.16 -6.34 6.90
C SER A 27 -11.05 -5.32 6.62
N ASN A 28 -9.84 -5.75 6.27
CA ASN A 28 -8.76 -4.85 5.89
C ASN A 28 -8.99 -4.30 4.48
N ARG A 29 -8.67 -3.04 4.25
CA ARG A 29 -8.75 -2.36 2.95
C ARG A 29 -7.37 -1.84 2.56
N ALA A 30 -6.94 -2.22 1.37
CA ALA A 30 -5.69 -1.77 0.78
C ALA A 30 -5.95 -1.21 -0.62
N LYS A 31 -5.38 -0.04 -0.91
CA LYS A 31 -5.40 0.57 -2.23
C LYS A 31 -4.00 0.98 -2.64
N ILE A 32 -3.58 0.56 -3.83
CA ILE A 32 -2.35 1.02 -4.46
C ILE A 32 -2.71 1.63 -5.81
N ASP A 33 -2.25 2.85 -6.02
CA ASP A 33 -2.35 3.58 -7.27
C ASP A 33 -0.96 4.04 -7.69
N GLN A 34 -0.41 3.42 -8.73
CA GLN A 34 0.90 3.74 -9.28
C GLN A 34 0.74 4.23 -10.71
N THR A 35 1.29 5.41 -10.99
CA THR A 35 1.40 5.96 -12.34
C THR A 35 2.86 6.32 -12.66
N GLY A 36 3.27 6.21 -13.92
CA GLY A 36 4.68 6.42 -14.33
C GLY A 36 5.50 5.13 -14.34
N ASP A 37 6.83 5.22 -14.17
CA ASP A 37 7.75 4.11 -14.41
C ASP A 37 8.61 3.74 -13.19
N TYR A 38 8.95 2.45 -13.03
CA TYR A 38 9.84 1.95 -11.96
C TYR A 38 9.39 2.24 -10.52
N ASN A 39 8.10 2.38 -10.26
CA ASN A 39 7.60 2.56 -8.89
C ASN A 39 7.35 1.21 -8.20
N LEU A 40 7.70 1.13 -6.91
CA LEU A 40 7.49 -0.02 -6.04
C LEU A 40 6.57 0.37 -4.86
N ALA A 41 5.49 -0.39 -4.68
CA ALA A 41 4.53 -0.20 -3.60
C ALA A 41 4.31 -1.51 -2.83
N TYR A 42 4.31 -1.43 -1.50
CA TYR A 42 4.07 -2.57 -0.64
C TYR A 42 3.12 -2.19 0.49
N ILE A 43 2.03 -2.95 0.66
CA ILE A 43 1.12 -2.85 1.80
C ILE A 43 1.09 -4.19 2.52
N ASP A 44 1.33 -4.19 3.83
CA ASP A 44 1.13 -5.34 4.72
C ASP A 44 0.18 -4.93 5.85
N GLN A 45 -0.98 -5.58 5.94
CA GLN A 45 -1.99 -5.34 6.96
C GLN A 45 -2.26 -6.63 7.72
N ALA A 46 -1.95 -6.65 9.01
CA ALA A 46 -2.26 -7.76 9.91
C ALA A 46 -3.20 -7.30 11.04
N GLY A 47 -4.37 -7.92 11.16
CA GLY A 47 -5.39 -7.60 12.16
C GLY A 47 -6.74 -7.29 11.52
N SER A 48 -7.50 -6.34 12.08
CA SER A 48 -8.88 -6.08 11.64
C SER A 48 -9.17 -4.62 11.29
N ALA A 49 -9.99 -4.39 10.27
CA ALA A 49 -10.47 -3.06 9.89
C ALA A 49 -9.34 -2.02 9.61
N ASN A 50 -8.16 -2.46 9.17
CA ASN A 50 -7.09 -1.56 8.77
C ASN A 50 -7.37 -0.96 7.38
N ASP A 51 -6.98 0.29 7.15
CA ASP A 51 -7.16 1.01 5.88
C ASP A 51 -5.82 1.62 5.43
N ALA A 52 -5.30 1.16 4.29
CA ALA A 52 -4.02 1.57 3.73
C ALA A 52 -4.18 2.05 2.29
N SER A 53 -3.60 3.20 1.96
CA SER A 53 -3.56 3.72 0.60
C SER A 53 -2.15 4.18 0.21
N ILE A 54 -1.64 3.73 -0.93
CA ILE A 54 -0.42 4.23 -1.56
C ILE A 54 -0.79 4.87 -2.90
N SER A 55 -0.35 6.11 -3.12
CA SER A 55 -0.43 6.81 -4.41
C SER A 55 0.97 7.28 -4.81
N GLN A 56 1.52 6.74 -5.90
CA GLN A 56 2.83 7.11 -6.44
C GLN A 56 2.71 7.53 -7.89
N GLY A 57 3.32 8.66 -8.25
CA GLY A 57 3.46 9.12 -9.64
C GLY A 57 4.91 9.22 -10.08
N ALA A 58 5.16 9.46 -11.37
CA ALA A 58 6.50 9.70 -11.95
C ALA A 58 7.46 8.49 -11.87
N TYR A 59 8.74 8.68 -11.52
CA TYR A 59 9.80 7.69 -11.76
C TYR A 59 10.53 7.23 -10.48
N GLY A 60 10.61 5.91 -10.26
CA GLY A 60 11.55 5.30 -9.31
C GLY A 60 11.17 5.44 -7.82
N ASN A 61 9.90 5.63 -7.50
CA ASN A 61 9.45 5.81 -6.11
C ASN A 61 9.23 4.47 -5.39
N THR A 62 9.57 4.42 -4.10
CA THR A 62 9.33 3.28 -3.22
C THR A 62 8.43 3.69 -2.05
N ALA A 63 7.33 2.96 -1.84
CA ALA A 63 6.38 3.20 -0.76
C ALA A 63 6.05 1.89 -0.04
N MET A 64 6.09 1.94 1.29
CA MET A 64 5.78 0.79 2.13
C MET A 64 4.84 1.18 3.27
N ILE A 65 3.72 0.48 3.42
CA ILE A 65 2.82 0.59 4.58
C ILE A 65 2.79 -0.75 5.30
N ILE A 66 3.02 -0.73 6.60
CA ILE A 66 2.84 -1.88 7.49
C ILE A 66 1.87 -1.47 8.60
N GLN A 67 0.73 -2.15 8.71
CA GLN A 67 -0.27 -1.93 9.75
C GLN A 67 -0.48 -3.22 10.54
N LYS A 68 -0.30 -3.15 11.86
CA LYS A 68 -0.58 -4.25 12.79
C LYS A 68 -1.56 -3.77 13.86
N GLY A 69 -2.59 -4.57 14.14
CA GLY A 69 -3.65 -4.23 15.10
C GLY A 69 -4.98 -3.95 14.42
N SER A 70 -5.85 -3.19 15.07
CA SER A 70 -7.19 -2.90 14.56
C SER A 70 -7.46 -1.42 14.32
N GLY A 71 -8.08 -1.07 13.19
CA GLY A 71 -8.52 0.30 12.91
C GLY A 71 -7.42 1.28 12.51
N ASN A 72 -6.25 0.79 12.11
CA ASN A 72 -5.16 1.66 11.66
C ASN A 72 -5.51 2.30 10.31
N LYS A 73 -5.11 3.58 10.12
CA LYS A 73 -5.26 4.29 8.85
C LYS A 73 -3.95 4.91 8.40
N ALA A 74 -3.45 4.52 7.23
CA ALA A 74 -2.18 4.99 6.68
C ALA A 74 -2.34 5.39 5.21
N ASN A 75 -1.77 6.54 4.85
CA ASN A 75 -1.75 7.02 3.48
C ASN A 75 -0.32 7.46 3.12
N ILE A 76 0.20 6.99 2.00
CA ILE A 76 1.43 7.49 1.38
C ILE A 76 1.08 8.12 0.04
N THR A 77 1.52 9.36 -0.16
CA THR A 77 1.45 10.03 -1.45
C THR A 77 2.84 10.51 -1.84
N GLN A 78 3.35 10.07 -2.99
CA GLN A 78 4.64 10.49 -3.51
C GLN A 78 4.50 11.08 -4.91
N TYR A 79 4.87 12.35 -5.04
CA TYR A 79 5.04 13.05 -6.31
C TYR A 79 6.51 13.44 -6.46
N GLY A 80 7.09 13.18 -7.63
CA GLY A 80 8.52 13.38 -7.91
C GLY A 80 9.26 12.09 -8.18
N THR A 81 10.59 12.13 -8.26
CA THR A 81 11.42 10.98 -8.59
C THR A 81 12.23 10.48 -7.39
N GLN A 82 12.48 9.16 -7.35
CA GLN A 82 13.38 8.50 -6.38
C GLN A 82 13.06 8.78 -4.90
N LYS A 83 11.77 8.91 -4.56
CA LYS A 83 11.32 9.08 -3.17
C LYS A 83 11.15 7.73 -2.48
N THR A 84 11.55 7.67 -1.22
CA THR A 84 11.25 6.53 -0.33
C THR A 84 10.36 7.01 0.82
N ALA A 85 9.26 6.31 1.08
CA ALA A 85 8.37 6.58 2.20
C ALA A 85 7.94 5.26 2.84
N ILE A 86 8.02 5.21 4.18
CA ILE A 86 7.66 4.03 4.95
C ILE A 86 6.76 4.47 6.09
N VAL A 87 5.59 3.84 6.22
CA VAL A 87 4.67 4.02 7.35
C VAL A 87 4.55 2.69 8.07
N VAL A 88 4.80 2.71 9.39
CA VAL A 88 4.59 1.56 10.27
C VAL A 88 3.65 1.98 11.38
N GLN A 89 2.48 1.36 11.45
CA GLN A 89 1.50 1.53 12.52
C GLN A 89 1.35 0.22 13.28
N ARG A 90 1.49 0.30 14.60
CA ARG A 90 1.30 -0.82 15.53
C ARG A 90 0.39 -0.31 16.65
N GLN A 91 -0.77 -0.92 16.80
CA GLN A 91 -1.70 -0.70 17.90
C GLN A 91 -1.98 -2.03 18.60
#